data_AF-A0A7S0X314-F1
#
_entry.id   AF-A0A7S0X314-F1
#
_cell.length_a   1.000
_cell.length_b   1.000
_cell.length_c   1.000
_cell.angle_alpha   90.00
_cell.angle_beta   90.00
_cell.angle_gamma   90.00
#
_symmetry.space_group_name_H-M   'P 1'
#
loop_
_entity.id
_entity.type
_entity.pdbx_description
1 polymer ?
#
loop_
_entity_poly.entity_id
_entity_poly.type
_entity_poly.pdbx_seq_one_letter_code
_entity_poly.pdbx_strand_id
1 'polypeptide(L)'
;KEWAEMCKSVLRIEPHKILPPPRQYFRKAPFAIIAHRFFDPFIMVCIVGNVMVMALGWYGEPVYWTTVKDDINLFFTTIFMTEAVLKITALGFKEYWSSSWNRFDFII
;
A
#
# COMPACT_ATOMS: atom_id res chain seq x y z
N LYS A 1 -21.21 29.23 6.10
CA LYS A 1 -22.12 28.29 5.38
C LYS A 1 -21.34 27.21 4.64
N GLU A 2 -20.19 27.54 4.06
CA GLU A 2 -19.31 26.60 3.32
C GLU A 2 -18.74 25.46 4.17
N TRP A 3 -18.39 25.71 5.44
CA TRP A 3 -17.96 24.67 6.37
C TRP A 3 -19.02 23.58 6.61
N ALA A 4 -20.29 23.98 6.65
CA ALA A 4 -21.39 23.03 6.85
C ALA A 4 -21.59 22.13 5.62
N GLU A 5 -21.34 22.66 4.42
CA GLU A 5 -21.33 21.90 3.16
C GLU A 5 -20.15 20.90 3.13
N MET A 6 -18.97 21.32 3.60
CA MET A 6 -17.77 20.49 3.66
C MET A 6 -17.92 19.30 4.63
N CYS A 7 -18.50 19.52 5.81
CA CYS A 7 -18.83 18.43 6.73
C CYS A 7 -19.85 17.45 6.13
N LYS A 8 -20.79 17.95 5.33
CA LYS A 8 -21.78 17.13 4.63
C LYS A 8 -21.16 16.26 3.53
N SER A 9 -20.11 16.73 2.87
CA SER A 9 -19.34 15.95 1.91
C SER A 9 -18.43 14.92 2.58
N VAL A 10 -17.85 15.22 3.74
CA VAL A 10 -17.07 14.26 4.54
C VAL A 10 -17.95 13.12 5.06
N LEU A 11 -19.21 13.39 5.39
CA LEU A 11 -20.19 12.36 5.77
C LEU A 11 -20.60 11.42 4.61
N ARG A 12 -20.29 11.78 3.36
CA ARG A 12 -20.47 10.92 2.18
C ARG A 12 -19.27 10.02 1.89
N ILE A 13 -18.19 10.10 2.69
CA ILE A 13 -17.06 9.17 2.57
C ILE A 13 -17.62 7.76 2.80
N GLU A 14 -17.66 6.97 1.73
CA GLU A 14 -18.20 5.62 1.78
C GLU A 14 -17.36 4.77 2.76
N PRO A 15 -18.02 3.91 3.56
CA PRO A 15 -17.34 3.09 4.55
C PRO A 15 -16.29 2.21 3.88
N HIS A 16 -15.14 2.07 4.54
CA HIS A 16 -14.08 1.18 4.11
C HIS A 16 -14.65 -0.23 3.93
N LYS A 17 -14.76 -0.69 2.67
CA LYS A 17 -15.38 -1.97 2.30
C LYS A 17 -14.65 -3.11 3.01
N ILE A 18 -15.27 -3.65 4.05
CA ILE A 18 -14.83 -4.88 4.72
C ILE A 18 -15.10 -6.02 3.75
N LEU A 19 -14.04 -6.64 3.23
CA LEU A 19 -14.15 -7.63 2.19
C LEU A 19 -14.72 -8.94 2.75
N PRO A 20 -15.74 -9.56 2.12
CA PRO A 20 -16.29 -10.81 2.60
C PRO A 20 -15.22 -11.92 2.53
N PRO A 21 -15.14 -12.81 3.53
CA PRO A 21 -14.11 -13.84 3.57
C PRO A 21 -14.19 -14.76 2.34
N PRO A 22 -13.05 -15.12 1.72
CA PRO A 22 -13.04 -15.89 0.49
C PRO A 22 -13.53 -17.33 0.74
N ARG A 23 -14.41 -17.81 -0.15
CA ARG A 23 -15.04 -19.14 -0.08
C ARG A 23 -14.06 -20.32 -0.33
N GLN A 24 -12.88 -20.07 -0.91
CA GLN A 24 -11.91 -21.09 -1.33
C GLN A 24 -10.75 -21.24 -0.33
N TYR A 25 -10.32 -22.48 -0.03
CA TYR A 25 -9.29 -22.78 0.99
C TYR A 25 -7.92 -22.12 0.73
N PHE A 26 -7.44 -22.10 -0.51
CA PHE A 26 -6.13 -21.49 -0.87
C PHE A 26 -6.09 -19.97 -0.69
N ARG A 27 -7.25 -19.32 -0.61
CA ARG A 27 -7.37 -17.86 -0.47
C ARG A 27 -7.47 -17.42 0.99
N LYS A 28 -7.61 -18.36 1.93
CA LYS A 28 -7.71 -18.07 3.37
C LYS A 28 -6.40 -17.58 3.97
N ALA A 29 -5.27 -18.14 3.55
CA ALA A 29 -3.95 -17.77 4.05
C ALA A 29 -3.56 -16.30 3.70
N PRO A 30 -3.56 -15.87 2.43
CA PRO A 30 -3.26 -14.47 2.10
C PRO A 30 -4.31 -13.51 2.65
N PHE A 31 -5.59 -13.92 2.72
CA PHE A 31 -6.63 -13.11 3.35
C PHE A 31 -6.39 -12.92 4.85
N ALA A 32 -5.92 -13.93 5.58
CA ALA A 32 -5.57 -13.80 6.99
C ALA A 32 -4.39 -12.84 7.23
N ILE A 33 -3.43 -12.81 6.30
CA ILE A 33 -2.29 -11.89 6.35
C ILE A 33 -2.74 -10.44 6.11
N ILE A 34 -3.57 -10.19 5.10
CA ILE A 34 -4.07 -8.84 4.78
C ILE A 34 -5.08 -8.35 5.81
N ALA A 35 -5.91 -9.24 6.35
CA ALA A 35 -6.87 -8.88 7.41
C ALA A 35 -6.19 -8.56 8.74
N HIS A 36 -4.87 -8.75 8.85
CA HIS A 36 -4.13 -8.44 10.06
C HIS A 36 -4.03 -6.93 10.24
N ARG A 37 -4.45 -6.43 11.42
CA ARG A 37 -4.50 -5.01 11.79
C ARG A 37 -3.17 -4.25 11.61
N PHE A 38 -2.05 -4.96 11.64
CA PHE A 38 -0.72 -4.38 11.51
C PHE A 38 -0.21 -4.33 10.07
N PHE A 39 -0.89 -4.95 9.12
CA PHE A 39 -0.46 -5.01 7.73
C PHE A 39 -0.48 -3.62 7.06
N ASP A 40 -1.64 -2.95 7.09
CA ASP A 40 -1.79 -1.61 6.51
C ASP A 40 -0.82 -0.55 7.10
N PRO A 41 -0.66 -0.41 8.43
CA PRO A 41 0.31 0.55 8.99
C PRO A 41 1.76 0.15 8.70
N PHE A 42 2.08 -1.13 8.54
CA PHE A 42 3.42 -1.57 8.14
C PHE A 42 3.77 -1.07 6.74
N ILE A 43 2.87 -1.26 5.77
CA ILE A 43 3.07 -0.76 4.40
C ILE A 43 3.17 0.76 4.39
N MET A 44 2.35 1.46 5.19
CA MET A 44 2.43 2.91 5.33
C MET A 44 3.80 3.39 5.83
N VAL A 45 4.39 2.70 6.81
CA VAL A 45 5.76 2.99 7.30
C VAL A 45 6.80 2.73 6.22
N CYS A 46 6.66 1.66 5.43
CA CYS A 46 7.57 1.37 4.31
C CYS A 46 7.54 2.48 3.24
N ILE A 47 6.37 3.01 2.89
CA ILE A 47 6.24 4.14 1.94
C ILE A 47 7.00 5.36 2.46
N VAL A 48 6.75 5.74 3.72
CA VAL A 48 7.42 6.89 4.34
C VAL A 48 8.93 6.65 4.41
N GLY A 49 9.37 5.44 4.76
CA GLY A 49 10.78 5.06 4.79
C GLY A 49 11.46 5.22 3.43
N ASN A 50 10.85 4.72 2.36
CA ASN A 50 11.36 4.86 0.99
C ASN A 50 11.50 6.33 0.57
N VAL A 51 10.47 7.15 0.84
CA VAL A 51 10.51 8.59 0.54
C VAL A 51 11.59 9.31 1.34
N MET A 52 11.81 8.95 2.61
CA MET A 52 12.88 9.50 3.43
C MET A 52 14.26 9.14 2.87
N VAL A 53 14.47 7.89 2.43
CA VAL A 53 15.73 7.45 1.83
C VAL A 53 16.03 8.22 0.53
N MET A 54 15.01 8.47 -0.29
CA MET A 54 15.14 9.33 -1.46
C MET A 54 15.43 10.79 -1.09
N ALA A 55 14.80 11.31 -0.03
CA ALA A 55 14.98 12.69 0.43
C ALA A 55 16.38 12.95 1.02
N LEU A 56 17.08 11.92 1.48
CA LEU A 56 18.45 12.02 2.00
C LEU A 56 19.51 12.18 0.88
N GLY A 57 19.14 12.15 -0.40
CA GLY A 57 20.09 12.35 -1.50
C GLY A 57 20.62 13.79 -1.57
N TRP A 58 21.94 13.95 -1.58
CA TRP A 58 22.61 15.24 -1.83
C TRP A 58 23.57 15.16 -3.03
N TYR A 59 23.92 16.32 -3.59
CA TYR A 59 24.83 16.41 -4.73
C TYR A 59 26.28 16.12 -4.29
N GLY A 60 26.96 15.18 -4.97
CA GLY A 60 28.33 14.77 -4.64
C GLY A 60 28.44 13.63 -3.64
N GLU A 61 27.44 12.74 -3.61
CA GLU A 61 27.42 11.61 -2.69
C GLU A 61 28.48 10.53 -3.03
N PRO A 62 29.12 9.89 -2.02
CA PRO A 62 30.07 8.81 -2.27
C PRO A 62 29.41 7.57 -2.88
N VAL A 63 30.12 6.86 -3.75
CA VAL A 63 29.63 5.65 -4.45
C VAL A 63 29.05 4.59 -3.50
N TYR A 64 29.62 4.45 -2.30
CA TYR A 64 29.13 3.54 -1.27
C TYR A 64 27.71 3.88 -0.81
N TRP A 65 27.41 5.16 -0.60
CA TRP A 65 26.09 5.61 -0.15
C TRP A 65 25.03 5.44 -1.24
N THR A 66 25.41 5.65 -2.50
CA THR A 66 24.50 5.41 -3.64
C THR A 66 24.13 3.94 -3.76
N THR A 67 25.09 3.01 -3.60
CA THR A 67 24.81 1.57 -3.65
C THR A 67 23.88 1.13 -2.52
N VAL A 68 24.12 1.61 -1.29
CA VAL A 68 23.26 1.29 -0.15
C VAL A 68 21.83 1.80 -0.36
N LYS A 69 21.67 3.00 -0.94
CA LYS A 69 20.34 3.53 -1.25
C LYS A 69 19.63 2.74 -2.35
N ASP A 70 20.36 2.30 -3.37
CA ASP A 70 19.79 1.44 -4.42
C ASP A 70 19.33 0.09 -3.87
N ASP A 71 20.12 -0.53 -2.98
CA ASP A 71 19.75 -1.78 -2.31
C ASP A 71 18.49 -1.62 -1.44
N ILE A 72 18.40 -0.50 -0.71
CA ILE A 72 17.22 -0.18 0.12
C ILE A 72 15.98 0.09 -0.74
N ASN A 73 16.12 0.83 -1.84
CA ASN A 73 15.03 1.07 -2.78
C ASN A 73 14.54 -0.24 -3.42
N LEU A 74 15.46 -1.14 -3.78
CA LEU A 74 15.13 -2.47 -4.29
C LEU A 74 14.36 -3.28 -3.24
N PHE A 75 14.82 -3.27 -1.99
CA PHE A 75 14.12 -3.93 -0.88
C PHE A 75 12.69 -3.43 -0.72
N PHE A 76 12.47 -2.10 -0.66
CA PHE A 76 11.12 -1.54 -0.57
C PHE A 76 10.25 -1.91 -1.78
N THR A 77 10.81 -1.87 -3.00
CA THR A 77 10.11 -2.27 -4.23
C THR A 77 9.63 -3.72 -4.16
N THR A 78 10.46 -4.64 -3.65
CA THR A 78 10.05 -6.06 -3.49
C THR A 78 8.91 -6.25 -2.49
N ILE A 79 8.85 -5.42 -1.44
CA ILE A 79 7.76 -5.44 -0.45
C ILE A 79 6.45 -5.00 -1.11
N PHE A 80 6.45 -3.88 -1.84
CA PHE A 80 5.26 -3.40 -2.57
C PHE A 80 4.78 -4.41 -3.61
N MET A 81 5.71 -5.01 -4.35
CA MET A 81 5.37 -6.06 -5.32
C MET A 81 4.70 -7.27 -4.64
N THR A 82 5.26 -7.71 -3.50
CA THR A 82 4.70 -8.85 -2.75
C THR A 82 3.31 -8.53 -2.19
N GLU A 83 3.13 -7.30 -1.69
CA GLU A 83 1.87 -6.81 -1.17
C GLU A 83 0.78 -6.79 -2.25
N ALA A 84 1.08 -6.26 -3.44
CA ALA A 84 0.14 -6.21 -4.55
C ALA A 84 -0.29 -7.62 -4.98
N VAL A 85 0.66 -8.57 -5.06
CA VAL A 85 0.37 -9.98 -5.37
C VAL A 85 -0.50 -10.62 -4.29
N LEU A 86 -0.22 -10.36 -3.01
CA LEU A 86 -1.05 -10.84 -1.90
C LEU A 86 -2.47 -10.28 -1.98
N LYS A 87 -2.64 -8.97 -2.24
CA LYS A 87 -3.95 -8.34 -2.37
C LYS A 87 -4.73 -8.88 -3.58
N ILE A 88 -4.08 -9.08 -4.72
CA ILE A 88 -4.73 -9.65 -5.92
C ILE A 88 -5.21 -11.08 -5.65
N THR A 89 -4.41 -11.92 -4.98
CA THR A 89 -4.77 -13.31 -4.69
C THR A 89 -5.88 -13.44 -3.64
N ALA A 90 -5.87 -12.57 -2.61
CA ALA A 90 -6.90 -12.55 -1.57
C ALA A 90 -8.24 -12.00 -2.05
N LEU A 91 -8.25 -10.88 -2.77
CA LEU A 91 -9.46 -10.14 -3.18
C LEU A 91 -10.05 -10.64 -4.49
N GLY A 92 -9.18 -11.16 -5.38
CA GLY A 92 -9.53 -11.48 -6.75
C GLY A 92 -9.45 -10.27 -7.68
N PHE A 93 -9.12 -10.54 -8.95
CA PHE A 93 -8.81 -9.54 -9.97
C PHE A 93 -9.91 -8.48 -10.14
N LYS A 94 -11.19 -8.86 -10.04
CA LYS A 94 -12.33 -7.97 -10.28
C LYS A 94 -12.54 -6.92 -9.17
N GLU A 95 -12.41 -7.30 -7.90
CA GLU A 95 -12.58 -6.36 -6.78
C GLU A 95 -11.32 -5.51 -6.59
N TYR A 96 -10.13 -6.09 -6.82
CA TYR A 96 -8.86 -5.36 -6.80
C TYR A 96 -8.86 -4.18 -7.79
N TRP A 97 -9.30 -4.41 -9.03
CA TRP A 97 -9.34 -3.36 -10.07
C TRP A 97 -10.45 -2.33 -9.88
N SER A 98 -11.47 -2.64 -9.06
CA SER A 98 -12.55 -1.70 -8.75
C SER A 98 -12.16 -0.70 -7.66
N SER A 99 -11.22 -1.04 -6.78
CA SER A 99 -10.73 -0.14 -5.74
C SER A 99 -9.74 0.87 -6.32
N SER A 100 -10.09 2.17 -6.27
CA SER A 100 -9.19 3.25 -6.70
C SER A 100 -7.88 3.30 -5.90
N TRP A 101 -7.91 2.93 -4.62
CA TRP A 101 -6.73 2.89 -3.76
C TRP A 101 -5.74 1.81 -4.16
N ASN A 102 -6.21 0.60 -4.48
CA ASN A 102 -5.33 -0.49 -4.91
C ASN A 102 -4.77 -0.26 -6.32
N ARG A 103 -5.49 0.48 -7.17
CA ARG A 103 -4.96 0.90 -8.48
C ARG A 103 -3.85 1.93 -8.33
N PHE A 104 -3.98 2.87 -7.40
CA PHE A 104 -2.93 3.84 -7.09
C PHE A 104 -1.66 3.13 -6.62
N ASP A 105 -1.82 2.21 -5.67
CA ASP A 105 -0.75 1.37 -5.10
C ASP A 105 -0.02 0.49 -6.15
N PHE A 106 -0.71 0.06 -7.21
CA PHE A 106 -0.10 -0.70 -8.32
C PHE A 106 0.65 0.16 -9.35
N ILE A 107 0.29 1.43 -9.49
CA ILE A 107 0.87 2.32 -10.50
C ILE A 107 2.19 2.94 -10.00
N ILE A 108 2.33 3.07 -8.68
CA ILE A 108 3.51 3.61 -7.99
C ILE A 108 4.59 2.55 -7.93
#